data_AF-A0ABD5N2A1-F1
#
_entry.id   AF-A0ABD5N2A1-F1
#
_cell.length_a   1.000
_cell.length_b   1.000
_cell.length_c   1.000
_cell.angle_alpha   90.00
_cell.angle_beta   90.00
_cell.angle_gamma   90.00
#
_symmetry.space_group_name_H-M   'P 1'
#
loop_
_entity.id
_entity.type
_entity.pdbx_description
1 polymer ?
#
loop_
_entity_poly.entity_id
_entity_poly.type
_entity_poly.pdbx_seq_one_letter_code
_entity_poly.pdbx_strand_id
1 'polypeptide(L)'
;MRKILLILTMIILLSIAVIASAPAPSPKCYAEGVINSVEFKDAYNDPCVATNSCPSDGENIHPARYYLMVQLNLVKYVSGETKYRTCEEMLPLNTEQKIFLNKDEVKEGDTFKKGLEIKGQVSSFWGKSFDSYEVEPMPAGKCDITTDCKSNVYPKAIIILLVVLILLITTFIVLFLRKK
;
A
#
# COMPACT_ATOMS: atom_id res chain seq x y z
N MET A 1 -31.87 -53.00 -14.60
CA MET A 1 -30.42 -52.70 -14.48
C MET A 1 -30.07 -51.22 -14.68
N ARG A 2 -30.50 -50.55 -15.76
CA ARG A 2 -30.23 -49.10 -16.00
C ARG A 2 -30.63 -48.14 -14.87
N LYS A 3 -31.77 -48.39 -14.20
CA LYS A 3 -32.28 -47.55 -13.10
C LYS A 3 -31.44 -47.64 -11.82
N ILE A 4 -30.83 -48.80 -11.55
CA ILE A 4 -29.98 -49.02 -10.36
C ILE A 4 -28.64 -48.29 -10.54
N LEU A 5 -28.09 -48.31 -11.76
CA LEU A 5 -26.85 -47.60 -12.09
C LEU A 5 -26.98 -46.08 -11.90
N LEU A 6 -28.12 -45.50 -12.28
CA LEU A 6 -28.42 -44.07 -12.11
C LEU A 6 -28.55 -43.66 -10.63
N ILE A 7 -29.16 -44.52 -9.81
CA ILE A 7 -29.29 -44.28 -8.36
C ILE A 7 -27.92 -44.35 -7.69
N LEU A 8 -27.08 -45.33 -8.08
CA LEU A 8 -25.73 -45.48 -7.54
C LEU A 8 -24.83 -44.28 -7.91
N THR A 9 -24.92 -43.74 -9.13
CA THR A 9 -24.15 -42.55 -9.52
C THR A 9 -24.61 -41.27 -8.80
N MET A 10 -25.90 -41.13 -8.48
CA MET A 10 -26.39 -39.99 -7.70
C MET A 10 -25.91 -40.02 -6.25
N ILE A 11 -25.80 -41.20 -5.63
CA ILE A 11 -25.32 -41.34 -4.26
C ILE A 11 -23.83 -40.98 -4.14
N ILE A 12 -23.02 -41.29 -5.17
CA ILE A 12 -21.59 -40.96 -5.20
C ILE A 12 -21.37 -39.45 -5.36
N LEU A 13 -22.23 -38.74 -6.10
CA LEU A 13 -22.13 -37.27 -6.24
C LEU A 13 -22.55 -36.51 -4.96
N LEU A 14 -23.44 -37.08 -4.15
CA LEU A 14 -23.94 -36.46 -2.91
C LEU A 14 -22.95 -36.54 -1.73
N SER A 15 -21.87 -37.32 -1.86
CA SER A 15 -20.92 -37.60 -0.77
C SER A 15 -19.53 -36.98 -0.97
N ILE A 16 -19.36 -36.15 -2.01
CA ILE A 16 -18.14 -35.34 -2.18
C ILE A 16 -18.27 -34.12 -1.26
N ALA A 17 -17.85 -34.27 0.00
CA ALA A 17 -17.61 -33.13 0.86
C ALA A 17 -16.55 -32.25 0.18
N VAL A 18 -16.94 -31.05 -0.26
CA VAL A 18 -16.00 -30.06 -0.78
C VAL A 18 -15.20 -29.55 0.41
N ILE A 19 -14.03 -30.17 0.64
CA ILE A 19 -13.09 -29.72 1.65
C ILE A 19 -12.43 -28.46 1.10
N ALA A 20 -12.93 -27.30 1.51
CA ALA A 20 -12.23 -26.05 1.29
C ALA A 20 -10.89 -26.13 2.05
N SER A 21 -9.77 -26.07 1.33
CA SER A 21 -8.45 -26.03 1.98
C SER A 21 -8.32 -24.72 2.76
N ALA A 22 -7.78 -24.78 3.97
CA ALA A 22 -7.43 -23.57 4.72
C ALA A 22 -6.54 -22.65 3.85
N PRO A 23 -6.62 -21.32 4.03
CA PRO A 23 -5.76 -20.40 3.30
C PRO A 23 -4.30 -20.76 3.52
N ALA A 24 -3.51 -20.74 2.44
CA ALA A 24 -2.09 -21.03 2.53
C ALA A 24 -1.40 -20.06 3.51
N PRO A 25 -0.44 -20.51 4.32
CA PRO A 25 0.27 -19.64 5.24
C PRO A 25 0.98 -18.52 4.45
N SER A 26 0.71 -17.26 4.83
CA SER A 26 1.34 -16.07 4.23
C SER A 26 2.47 -15.55 5.12
N PRO A 27 3.59 -15.09 4.56
CA PRO A 27 4.61 -14.43 5.35
C PRO A 27 4.11 -13.10 5.91
N LYS A 28 4.70 -12.67 7.01
CA LYS A 28 4.60 -11.29 7.53
C LYS A 28 5.73 -10.47 6.94
N CYS A 29 5.38 -9.29 6.44
CA CYS A 29 6.29 -8.43 5.71
C CYS A 29 6.26 -7.03 6.32
N TYR A 30 7.42 -6.42 6.49
CA TYR A 30 7.49 -4.98 6.73
C TYR A 30 7.28 -4.27 5.39
N ALA A 31 6.45 -3.23 5.38
CA ALA A 31 6.18 -2.40 4.22
C ALA A 31 6.30 -0.92 4.62
N GLU A 32 6.87 -0.11 3.74
CA GLU A 32 6.97 1.34 3.88
C GLU A 32 6.70 1.99 2.53
N GLY A 33 5.88 3.04 2.52
CA GLY A 33 5.41 3.68 1.31
C GLY A 33 4.61 4.95 1.56
N VAL A 34 4.06 5.51 0.48
CA VAL A 34 3.29 6.77 0.51
C VAL A 34 1.83 6.48 0.18
N ILE A 35 0.92 7.06 0.94
CA ILE A 35 -0.52 6.96 0.68
C ILE A 35 -0.86 7.84 -0.52
N ASN A 36 -1.39 7.24 -1.58
CA ASN A 36 -1.86 7.95 -2.77
C ASN A 36 -3.35 8.30 -2.67
N SER A 37 -4.15 7.40 -2.11
CA SER A 37 -5.58 7.63 -1.84
C SER A 37 -6.09 6.78 -0.69
N VAL A 38 -7.24 7.19 -0.16
CA VAL A 38 -7.91 6.57 0.99
C VAL A 38 -9.37 6.40 0.65
N GLU A 39 -9.89 5.18 0.82
CA GLU A 39 -11.30 4.85 0.70
C GLU A 39 -11.78 4.26 2.03
N PHE A 40 -12.75 4.91 2.68
CA PHE A 40 -13.39 4.35 3.86
C PHE A 40 -14.64 3.56 3.46
N LYS A 41 -14.79 2.36 4.01
CA LYS A 41 -16.01 1.57 3.90
C LYS A 41 -16.53 1.25 5.30
N ASP A 42 -17.81 1.52 5.52
CA ASP A 42 -18.50 1.11 6.73
C ASP A 42 -18.64 -0.41 6.81
N ALA A 43 -18.88 -0.89 8.03
CA ALA A 43 -19.11 -2.31 8.27
C ALA A 43 -20.36 -2.78 7.50
N TYR A 44 -20.27 -3.96 6.91
CA TYR A 44 -21.39 -4.57 6.20
C TYR A 44 -21.41 -6.08 6.42
N ASN A 45 -22.62 -6.64 6.36
CA ASN A 45 -22.80 -8.08 6.33
C ASN A 45 -22.76 -8.55 4.90
N ASP A 46 -22.14 -9.69 4.67
CA ASP A 46 -22.10 -10.25 3.33
C ASP A 46 -23.52 -10.57 2.85
N PRO A 47 -23.91 -10.25 1.60
CA PRO A 47 -25.28 -10.47 1.12
C PRO A 47 -25.73 -11.93 1.25
N CYS A 48 -24.77 -12.85 1.17
CA CYS A 48 -24.98 -14.28 1.29
C CYS A 48 -25.38 -14.74 2.71
N VAL A 49 -25.21 -13.90 3.74
CA VAL A 49 -25.59 -14.22 5.13
C VAL A 49 -27.10 -14.38 5.23
N ALA A 50 -27.85 -13.62 4.41
CA ALA A 50 -29.30 -13.75 4.32
C ALA A 50 -29.75 -15.01 3.56
N THR A 51 -28.86 -15.66 2.79
CA THR A 51 -29.22 -16.74 1.85
C THR A 51 -28.54 -18.08 2.16
N ASN A 52 -27.86 -18.23 3.30
CA ASN A 52 -27.12 -19.44 3.70
C ASN A 52 -26.08 -19.92 2.66
N SER A 53 -25.59 -19.02 1.81
CA SER A 53 -24.69 -19.33 0.70
C SER A 53 -23.31 -18.71 0.87
N CYS A 54 -22.98 -18.24 2.07
CA CYS A 54 -21.67 -17.65 2.31
C CYS A 54 -20.56 -18.68 2.19
N PRO A 55 -19.38 -18.26 1.70
CA PRO A 55 -18.21 -19.10 1.74
C PRO A 55 -17.98 -19.61 3.17
N SER A 56 -17.54 -20.87 3.27
CA SER A 56 -17.26 -21.56 4.54
C SER A 56 -16.01 -21.04 5.25
N ASP A 57 -15.47 -19.93 4.78
CA ASP A 57 -14.25 -19.29 5.27
C ASP A 57 -14.47 -18.53 6.59
N GLY A 58 -15.74 -18.32 6.97
CA GLY A 58 -16.18 -17.97 8.32
C GLY A 58 -16.28 -16.46 8.59
N GLU A 59 -15.88 -15.61 7.65
CA GLU A 59 -16.02 -14.15 7.76
C GLU A 59 -17.39 -13.70 7.23
N ASN A 60 -18.41 -13.73 8.08
CA ASN A 60 -19.77 -13.30 7.71
C ASN A 60 -20.01 -11.79 7.87
N ILE A 61 -19.14 -11.12 8.61
CA ILE A 61 -19.26 -9.69 8.95
C ILE A 61 -17.95 -9.02 8.57
N HIS A 62 -18.03 -8.07 7.64
CA HIS A 62 -16.88 -7.25 7.27
C HIS A 62 -16.85 -6.01 8.17
N PRO A 63 -15.80 -5.81 8.97
CA PRO A 63 -15.67 -4.62 9.80
C PRO A 63 -15.49 -3.37 8.93
N ALA A 64 -15.72 -2.20 9.53
CA ALA A 64 -15.42 -0.93 8.88
C ALA A 64 -13.90 -0.84 8.62
N ARG A 65 -13.50 -0.48 7.40
CA ARG A 65 -12.12 -0.54 6.94
C ARG A 65 -11.71 0.74 6.21
N TYR A 66 -10.48 1.17 6.47
CA TYR A 66 -9.76 2.11 5.60
C TYR A 66 -8.98 1.31 4.58
N TYR A 67 -9.28 1.49 3.30
CA TYR A 67 -8.49 0.97 2.21
C TYR A 67 -7.52 2.04 1.74
N LEU A 68 -6.23 1.80 1.97
CA LEU A 68 -5.15 2.69 1.59
C LEU A 68 -4.55 2.18 0.28
N MET A 69 -4.50 3.06 -0.73
CA MET A 69 -3.71 2.80 -1.93
C MET A 69 -2.32 3.36 -1.67
N VAL A 70 -1.34 2.47 -1.47
CA VAL A 70 0.02 2.83 -1.03
C VAL A 70 1.03 2.53 -2.13
N GLN A 71 1.81 3.53 -2.52
CA GLN A 71 2.99 3.33 -3.35
C GLN A 71 4.14 2.85 -2.47
N LEU A 72 4.54 1.58 -2.61
CA LEU A 72 5.58 0.99 -1.77
C LEU A 72 6.99 1.35 -2.24
N ASN A 73 7.80 1.81 -1.29
CA ASN A 73 9.21 2.13 -1.48
C ASN A 73 10.13 1.03 -0.92
N LEU A 74 9.67 0.31 0.10
CA LEU A 74 10.45 -0.71 0.78
C LEU A 74 9.56 -1.84 1.27
N VAL A 75 10.01 -3.08 1.02
CA VAL A 75 9.39 -4.30 1.52
C VAL A 75 10.49 -5.21 2.05
N LYS A 76 10.30 -5.78 3.25
CA LYS A 76 11.25 -6.71 3.88
C LYS A 76 10.52 -7.86 4.54
N TYR A 77 11.12 -9.04 4.51
CA TYR A 77 10.63 -10.19 5.26
C TYR A 77 10.78 -9.98 6.77
N VAL A 78 9.77 -10.36 7.55
CA VAL A 78 9.78 -10.32 9.02
C VAL A 78 9.71 -11.74 9.58
N SER A 79 8.67 -12.50 9.25
CA SER A 79 8.46 -13.87 9.77
C SER A 79 7.46 -14.67 8.92
N GLY A 80 7.31 -15.97 9.20
CA GLY A 80 6.32 -16.86 8.55
C GLY A 80 6.89 -17.74 7.42
N GLU A 81 6.01 -18.54 6.81
CA GLU A 81 6.38 -19.46 5.72
C GLU A 81 6.46 -18.68 4.39
N THR A 82 7.57 -18.82 3.66
CA THR A 82 7.77 -18.18 2.35
C THR A 82 7.72 -19.17 1.18
N LYS A 83 7.54 -20.46 1.46
CA LYS A 83 7.57 -21.54 0.46
C LYS A 83 6.48 -21.40 -0.61
N TYR A 84 5.34 -20.82 -0.25
CA TYR A 84 4.20 -20.65 -1.15
C TYR A 84 4.13 -19.25 -1.77
N ARG A 85 4.67 -18.24 -1.07
CA ARG A 85 4.67 -16.85 -1.51
C ARG A 85 5.72 -16.04 -0.77
N THR A 86 6.49 -15.22 -1.48
CA THR A 86 7.46 -14.30 -0.86
C THR A 86 6.84 -12.94 -0.53
N CYS A 87 7.53 -12.12 0.28
CA CYS A 87 7.08 -10.75 0.56
C CYS A 87 7.06 -9.87 -0.69
N GLU A 88 8.00 -10.05 -1.62
CA GLU A 88 8.06 -9.29 -2.87
C GLU A 88 6.93 -9.68 -3.82
N GLU A 89 6.55 -10.96 -3.86
CA GLU A 89 5.38 -11.44 -4.62
C GLU A 89 4.06 -11.01 -3.97
N MET A 90 4.05 -10.86 -2.64
CA MET A 90 2.88 -10.38 -1.90
C MET A 90 2.70 -8.86 -2.05
N LEU A 91 3.80 -8.11 -1.99
CA LEU A 91 3.86 -6.66 -1.96
C LEU A 91 4.93 -6.18 -2.96
N PRO A 92 4.63 -6.22 -4.28
CA PRO A 92 5.61 -5.81 -5.28
C PRO A 92 5.90 -4.31 -5.16
N LEU A 93 7.19 -3.97 -5.16
CA LEU A 93 7.67 -2.59 -5.17
C LEU A 93 7.27 -1.88 -6.47
N ASN A 94 7.30 -0.54 -6.45
CA ASN A 94 6.99 0.32 -7.59
C ASN A 94 5.58 0.19 -8.17
N THR A 95 4.68 -0.49 -7.46
CA THR A 95 3.27 -0.59 -7.82
C THR A 95 2.40 -0.11 -6.67
N GLU A 96 1.25 0.46 -7.01
CA GLU A 96 0.28 0.87 -6.01
C GLU A 96 -0.40 -0.37 -5.42
N GLN A 97 -0.35 -0.48 -4.09
CA GLN A 97 -0.89 -1.61 -3.35
C GLN A 97 -2.09 -1.18 -2.53
N LYS A 98 -3.23 -1.86 -2.71
CA LYS A 98 -4.39 -1.73 -1.83
C LYS A 98 -4.13 -2.52 -0.56
N ILE A 99 -3.89 -1.82 0.54
CA ILE A 99 -3.66 -2.40 1.87
C ILE A 99 -4.68 -1.79 2.82
N PHE A 100 -5.38 -2.62 3.59
CA PHE A 100 -6.43 -2.13 4.49
C PHE A 100 -5.99 -2.07 5.96
N LEU A 101 -6.71 -1.26 6.73
CA LEU A 101 -6.67 -1.16 8.18
C LEU A 101 -8.10 -1.27 8.70
N ASN A 102 -8.33 -2.09 9.71
CA ASN A 102 -9.63 -2.12 10.35
C ASN A 102 -9.80 -0.88 11.22
N LYS A 103 -11.00 -0.29 11.25
CA LYS A 103 -11.27 0.98 11.95
C LYS A 103 -10.96 0.91 13.45
N ASP A 104 -11.15 -0.25 14.06
CA ASP A 104 -10.86 -0.54 15.46
C ASP A 104 -9.37 -0.64 15.79
N GLU A 105 -8.51 -0.83 14.78
CA GLU A 105 -7.04 -0.86 14.94
C GLU A 105 -6.42 0.54 14.75
N VAL A 106 -7.21 1.53 14.34
CA VAL A 106 -6.75 2.91 14.13
C VAL A 106 -6.55 3.61 15.48
N LYS A 107 -5.34 4.10 15.73
CA LYS A 107 -4.97 4.86 16.93
C LYS A 107 -5.74 6.18 16.97
N GLU A 108 -6.08 6.61 18.17
CA GLU A 108 -6.81 7.86 18.38
C GLU A 108 -6.01 9.07 17.86
N GLY A 109 -6.66 9.91 17.04
CA GLY A 109 -6.07 11.10 16.45
C GLY A 109 -5.36 10.88 15.10
N ASP A 110 -5.15 9.63 14.68
CA ASP A 110 -4.59 9.35 13.36
C ASP A 110 -5.55 9.74 12.25
N THR A 111 -5.01 10.34 11.19
CA THR A 111 -5.77 10.68 9.98
C THR A 111 -5.00 10.22 8.76
N PHE A 112 -5.70 9.51 7.87
CA PHE A 112 -5.13 9.04 6.61
C PHE A 112 -5.51 10.01 5.50
N LYS A 113 -4.51 10.50 4.77
CA LYS A 113 -4.68 11.37 3.61
C LYS A 113 -3.56 11.12 2.61
N LYS A 114 -3.78 11.56 1.38
CA LYS A 114 -2.77 11.51 0.32
C LYS A 114 -1.49 12.23 0.76
N GLY A 115 -0.33 11.66 0.44
CA GLY A 115 0.99 12.23 0.67
C GLY A 115 1.54 12.01 2.08
N LEU A 116 0.90 11.17 2.91
CA LEU A 116 1.50 10.71 4.17
C LEU A 116 2.35 9.47 3.94
N GLU A 117 3.44 9.36 4.68
CA GLU A 117 4.26 8.16 4.72
C GLU A 117 3.63 7.19 5.73
N ILE A 118 3.46 5.94 5.32
CA ILE A 118 2.96 4.86 6.17
C ILE A 118 3.95 3.71 6.14
N LYS A 119 4.26 3.18 7.33
CA LYS A 119 5.13 2.01 7.50
C LYS A 119 4.57 1.07 8.54
N GLY A 120 4.85 -0.22 8.42
CA GLY A 120 4.27 -1.21 9.32
C GLY A 120 4.50 -2.65 8.91
N GLN A 121 3.93 -3.58 9.68
CA GLN A 121 3.88 -4.99 9.31
C GLN A 121 2.59 -5.29 8.59
N VAL A 122 2.67 -6.06 7.50
CA VAL A 122 1.57 -6.45 6.64
C VAL A 122 1.48 -7.96 6.56
N SER A 123 0.28 -8.50 6.68
CA SER A 123 -0.06 -9.90 6.43
C SER A 123 -1.15 -10.00 5.34
N SER A 124 -1.41 -11.19 4.81
CA SER A 124 -2.34 -11.36 3.68
C SER A 124 -3.22 -12.62 3.80
N PHE A 125 -3.85 -12.82 4.95
CA PHE A 125 -4.73 -13.98 5.14
C PHE A 125 -6.09 -13.80 4.43
N TRP A 126 -6.79 -12.68 4.66
CA TRP A 126 -8.07 -12.31 4.00
C TRP A 126 -7.93 -11.15 3.01
N GLY A 127 -6.70 -10.87 2.60
CA GLY A 127 -6.30 -9.65 1.89
C GLY A 127 -5.20 -8.92 2.65
N LYS A 128 -4.54 -7.97 2.00
CA LYS A 128 -3.37 -7.28 2.53
C LYS A 128 -3.81 -6.31 3.63
N SER A 129 -3.41 -6.56 4.88
CA SER A 129 -3.75 -5.73 6.03
C SER A 129 -2.52 -5.30 6.80
N PHE A 130 -2.50 -4.08 7.31
CA PHE A 130 -1.49 -3.69 8.28
C PHE A 130 -1.83 -4.31 9.66
N ASP A 131 -0.99 -5.23 10.12
CA ASP A 131 -1.06 -5.78 11.49
C ASP A 131 -0.60 -4.73 12.53
N SER A 132 0.27 -3.82 12.10
CA SER A 132 0.76 -2.68 12.88
C SER A 132 1.17 -1.59 11.92
N TYR A 133 1.06 -0.33 12.34
CA TYR A 133 1.40 0.80 11.49
C TYR A 133 1.89 2.02 12.28
N GLU A 134 2.58 2.89 11.56
CA GLU A 134 2.95 4.24 11.93
C GLU A 134 2.73 5.15 10.72
N VAL A 135 2.09 6.29 10.95
CA VAL A 135 1.86 7.31 9.91
C VAL A 135 2.59 8.58 10.31
N GLU A 136 3.39 9.11 9.38
CA GLU A 136 4.12 10.35 9.58
C GLU A 136 3.87 11.30 8.40
N PRO A 137 3.93 12.63 8.62
CA PRO A 137 4.05 13.56 7.51
C PRO A 137 5.26 13.21 6.67
N MET A 138 5.09 13.16 5.35
CA MET A 138 6.21 12.91 4.45
C MET A 138 7.30 13.99 4.67
N PRO A 139 8.55 13.61 4.97
CA PRO A 139 9.60 14.58 5.19
C PRO A 139 9.85 15.39 3.92
N ALA A 140 10.03 16.71 4.06
CA ALA A 140 10.28 17.61 2.94
C ALA A 140 11.49 17.12 2.13
N GLY A 141 11.26 16.70 0.89
CA GLY A 141 12.31 16.23 -0.03
C GLY A 141 12.26 14.76 -0.45
N LYS A 142 11.37 13.92 0.12
CA LYS A 142 11.01 12.64 -0.52
C LYS A 142 9.97 12.92 -1.61
N CYS A 143 10.15 12.34 -2.80
CA CYS A 143 9.22 12.46 -3.93
C CYS A 143 8.27 11.26 -3.98
N ASP A 144 6.98 11.52 -4.16
CA ASP A 144 6.02 10.52 -4.63
C ASP A 144 6.34 10.26 -6.12
N ILE A 145 6.57 9.00 -6.50
CA ILE A 145 7.04 8.58 -7.83
C ILE A 145 6.05 9.01 -8.93
N THR A 146 4.82 9.36 -8.55
CA THR A 146 3.75 9.82 -9.45
C THR A 146 3.60 11.34 -9.55
N THR A 147 4.24 12.11 -8.67
CA THR A 147 4.16 13.57 -8.69
C THR A 147 5.47 14.11 -9.22
N ASP A 148 5.42 14.55 -10.47
CA ASP A 148 6.45 15.28 -11.20
C ASP A 148 7.17 16.23 -10.24
N CYS A 149 8.33 15.82 -9.75
CA CYS A 149 9.15 16.63 -8.88
C CYS A 149 9.72 17.74 -9.74
N LYS A 150 8.93 18.83 -9.91
CA LYS A 150 9.43 20.18 -10.14
C LYS A 150 10.25 20.56 -8.91
N SER A 151 11.42 19.95 -8.89
CA SER A 151 12.61 20.43 -8.27
C SER A 151 12.66 21.94 -8.51
N ASN A 152 12.32 22.72 -7.48
CA ASN A 152 12.75 24.11 -7.36
C ASN A 152 14.27 24.15 -7.11
N VAL A 153 15.03 23.32 -7.83
CA VAL A 153 16.41 23.63 -8.16
C VAL A 153 16.29 24.79 -9.14
N TYR A 154 16.28 26.00 -8.59
CA TYR A 154 16.99 27.08 -9.27
C TYR A 154 18.34 26.45 -9.64
N PRO A 155 18.63 26.20 -10.93
CA PRO A 155 19.86 25.55 -11.30
C PRO A 155 20.96 26.38 -10.66
N LYS A 156 21.80 25.76 -9.83
CA LYS A 156 22.92 26.45 -9.15
C LYS A 156 23.70 27.34 -10.14
N ALA A 157 23.68 26.97 -11.43
CA ALA A 157 24.11 27.78 -12.57
C ALA A 157 23.53 29.21 -12.63
N ILE A 158 22.24 29.45 -12.39
CA ILE A 158 21.62 30.80 -12.41
C ILE A 158 22.13 31.65 -11.24
N ILE A 159 22.24 31.07 -10.03
CA ILE A 159 22.78 31.78 -8.86
C ILE A 159 24.25 32.13 -9.11
N ILE A 160 25.04 31.19 -9.62
CA ILE A 160 26.45 31.42 -9.99
C ILE A 160 26.56 32.50 -11.08
N LEU A 161 25.70 32.47 -12.10
CA LEU A 161 25.67 33.47 -13.17
C LEU A 161 25.38 34.88 -12.62
N LEU A 162 24.43 35.00 -11.69
CA LEU A 162 24.09 36.26 -11.03
C LEU A 162 25.25 36.80 -10.19
N VAL A 163 25.94 35.95 -9.43
CA VAL A 163 27.11 36.34 -8.63
C VAL A 163 28.25 36.81 -9.53
N VAL A 164 28.53 36.09 -10.63
CA VAL A 164 29.57 36.48 -11.59
C VAL A 164 29.23 37.81 -12.26
N LEU A 165 27.96 38.04 -12.62
CA LEU A 165 27.52 39.30 -13.23
C LEU A 165 27.73 40.49 -12.29
N ILE A 166 27.37 40.34 -11.00
CA ILE A 166 27.57 41.37 -9.97
C ILE A 166 29.06 41.67 -9.78
N LEU A 167 29.91 40.64 -9.74
CA LEU A 167 31.36 40.81 -9.66
C LEU A 167 31.93 41.55 -10.88
N LEU A 168 31.48 41.24 -12.10
CA LEU A 168 31.94 41.94 -13.30
C LEU A 168 31.52 43.41 -13.30
N ILE A 169 30.28 43.71 -12.93
CA ILE A 169 29.77 45.09 -12.86
C ILE A 169 30.55 45.89 -11.80
N THR A 170 30.75 45.34 -10.62
CA THR A 170 31.49 46.03 -9.54
C THR A 170 32.95 46.25 -9.93
N THR A 171 33.60 45.27 -10.56
CA THR A 171 34.99 45.43 -11.04
C THR A 171 35.08 46.51 -12.12
N PHE A 172 34.14 46.53 -13.06
CA PHE A 172 34.07 47.55 -14.10
C PHE A 172 33.89 48.96 -13.51
N ILE A 173 32.97 49.12 -12.56
CA ILE A 173 32.73 50.40 -11.87
C ILE A 173 33.99 50.86 -11.13
N VAL A 174 34.67 49.97 -10.38
CA VAL A 174 35.91 50.33 -9.65
C VAL A 174 37.02 50.73 -10.61
N LEU A 175 37.18 50.03 -11.73
CA LEU A 175 38.20 50.36 -12.74
C LEU A 175 37.91 51.67 -13.48
N PHE A 176 36.62 51.99 -13.73
CA PHE A 176 36.23 53.24 -14.38
C PHE A 176 36.28 54.45 -13.44
N LEU A 177 35.91 54.28 -12.17
CA LEU A 177 35.96 55.34 -11.17
C LEU A 177 37.39 55.68 -10.71
N ARG A 178 38.35 54.74 -10.81
CA ARG A 178 39.77 55.00 -10.51
C ARG A 178 40.56 55.66 -11.65
N LYS A 179 39.95 55.86 -12.82
CA LYS A 179 40.58 56.49 -13.99
C LYS A 179 40.21 57.97 -14.18
N LYS A 180 39.54 58.59 -13.21
CA LYS A 180 39.43 60.04 -13.05
C LYS A 180 40.28 60.47 -11.87
#